data_AF-A0A941FM58-F1
#
_entry.id   AF-A0A941FM58-F1
#
_cell.length_a   1.000
_cell.length_b   1.000
_cell.length_c   1.000
_cell.angle_alpha   90.00
_cell.angle_beta   90.00
_cell.angle_gamma   90.00
#
_symmetry.space_group_name_H-M   'P 1'
#
loop_
_entity.id
_entity.type
_entity.pdbx_description
1 polymer ?
#
loop_
_entity_poly.entity_id
_entity_poly.type
_entity_poly.pdbx_seq_one_letter_code
_entity_poly.pdbx_strand_id
1 'polypeptide(L)'
;MDEDQTQNLIKNTLRKHKTTIDEVLLSVIAYSISNIMGIDEFLLDLEGHGREDIEDDIDLSRTVGWFTSIYPVRIKGMPSLGSTLRNTKTD
;
A
#
# COMPACT_ATOMS: atom_id res chain seq x y z
N MET A 1 7.99 -17.30 1.37
CA MET A 1 6.54 -17.33 1.60
C MET A 1 6.00 -18.56 0.91
N ASP A 2 5.16 -19.32 1.59
CA ASP A 2 4.50 -20.47 0.98
C ASP A 2 3.36 -20.01 0.04
N GLU A 3 3.01 -20.82 -0.95
CA GLU A 3 1.94 -20.53 -1.91
C GLU A 3 0.60 -20.35 -1.18
N ASP A 4 0.36 -21.21 -0.18
CA ASP A 4 -0.82 -21.15 0.67
C ASP A 4 -0.91 -19.84 1.46
N GLN A 5 0.22 -19.34 1.99
CA GLN A 5 0.25 -18.06 2.70
C GLN A 5 -0.06 -16.88 1.78
N THR A 6 0.46 -16.91 0.56
CA THR A 6 0.21 -15.87 -0.46
C THR A 6 -1.25 -15.88 -0.91
N GLN A 7 -1.82 -17.05 -1.15
CA GLN A 7 -3.22 -17.20 -1.53
C GLN A 7 -4.17 -16.72 -0.43
N ASN A 8 -3.85 -17.02 0.84
CA ASN A 8 -4.65 -16.60 1.98
C ASN A 8 -4.63 -15.07 2.15
N LEU A 9 -3.46 -14.45 1.96
CA LEU A 9 -3.29 -13.00 1.97
C LEU A 9 -4.14 -12.33 0.88
N ILE A 10 -4.03 -12.81 -0.37
CA ILE A 10 -4.72 -12.23 -1.52
C ILE A 10 -6.25 -12.45 -1.44
N LYS A 11 -6.71 -13.67 -1.17
CA LYS A 11 -8.14 -14.00 -1.30
C LYS A 11 -8.97 -13.66 -0.07
N ASN A 12 -8.44 -13.92 1.13
CA ASN A 12 -9.23 -13.83 2.35
C ASN A 12 -9.07 -12.49 3.06
N THR A 13 -7.88 -11.90 3.04
CA THR A 13 -7.62 -10.62 3.73
C THR A 13 -8.17 -9.44 2.93
N LEU A 14 -7.86 -9.35 1.63
CA LEU A 14 -8.29 -8.24 0.77
C LEU A 14 -9.81 -8.14 0.70
N ARG A 15 -10.50 -9.28 0.53
CA ARG A 15 -11.97 -9.34 0.42
C ARG A 15 -12.67 -8.97 1.73
N LYS A 16 -12.11 -9.35 2.88
CA LYS A 16 -12.72 -9.11 4.21
C LYS A 16 -12.63 -7.65 4.61
N HIS A 17 -11.56 -6.96 4.24
CA HIS A 17 -11.31 -5.58 4.65
C HIS A 17 -11.61 -4.54 3.56
N LYS A 18 -11.95 -4.98 2.33
CA LYS A 18 -12.10 -4.13 1.14
C LYS A 18 -10.85 -3.25 0.98
N THR A 19 -9.69 -3.88 1.01
CA THR A 19 -8.38 -3.21 0.97
C THR A 19 -7.57 -3.70 -0.23
N THR A 20 -6.61 -2.89 -0.67
CA THR A 20 -5.60 -3.28 -1.65
C THR A 20 -4.45 -4.05 -0.96
N ILE A 21 -3.60 -4.70 -1.75
CA ILE A 21 -2.40 -5.35 -1.22
C ILE A 21 -1.44 -4.32 -0.63
N ASP A 22 -1.32 -3.16 -1.26
CA ASP A 22 -0.45 -2.07 -0.82
C ASP A 22 -0.88 -1.56 0.55
N GLU A 23 -2.18 -1.36 0.79
CA GLU A 23 -2.69 -0.94 2.10
C GLU A 23 -2.34 -1.95 3.21
N VAL A 24 -2.41 -3.25 2.90
CA VAL A 24 -2.03 -4.29 3.86
C VAL A 24 -0.54 -4.24 4.15
N LEU A 25 0.31 -4.18 3.12
CA LEU A 25 1.76 -4.13 3.29
C LEU A 25 2.21 -2.86 4.03
N LEU A 26 1.66 -1.70 3.66
CA LEU A 26 1.92 -0.43 4.32
C LEU A 26 1.50 -0.45 5.79
N SER A 27 0.36 -1.07 6.11
CA SER A 27 -0.09 -1.20 7.50
C SER A 27 0.87 -2.05 8.36
N VAL A 28 1.43 -3.12 7.78
CA VAL A 28 2.41 -3.98 8.46
C VAL A 28 3.71 -3.21 8.67
N ILE A 29 4.21 -2.52 7.64
CA ILE A 29 5.42 -1.70 7.73
C ILE A 29 5.26 -0.63 8.82
N ALA A 30 4.15 0.09 8.84
CA ALA A 30 3.90 1.14 9.82
C ALA A 30 3.74 0.63 11.25
N TYR A 31 3.06 -0.50 11.42
CA TYR A 31 2.98 -1.17 12.71
C TYR A 31 4.37 -1.63 13.19
N SER A 32 5.17 -2.25 12.31
CA SER A 32 6.52 -2.71 12.64
C SER A 32 7.47 -1.57 13.01
N ILE A 33 7.47 -0.47 12.26
CA ILE A 33 8.32 0.70 12.53
C ILE A 33 7.94 1.34 13.88
N SER A 34 6.65 1.57 14.14
CA SER A 34 6.19 2.11 15.42
C SER A 34 6.59 1.20 16.59
N ASN A 35 6.37 -0.11 16.46
CA ASN A 35 6.66 -1.05 17.54
C ASN A 35 8.16 -1.29 17.79
N ILE A 36 9.00 -1.24 16.75
CA ILE A 36 10.44 -1.51 16.87
C ILE A 36 11.24 -0.24 17.17
N MET A 37 10.88 0.88 16.54
CA MET A 37 11.67 2.11 16.57
C MET A 37 11.06 3.18 17.48
N GLY A 38 9.81 3.01 17.93
CA GLY A 38 9.09 4.04 18.69
C GLY A 38 8.74 5.28 17.85
N ILE A 39 8.75 5.14 16.52
CA ILE A 39 8.42 6.22 15.57
C ILE A 39 7.01 5.99 15.07
N ASP A 40 6.07 6.82 15.53
CA ASP A 40 4.65 6.63 15.22
C ASP A 40 4.22 7.30 13.92
N GLU A 41 5.01 8.24 13.38
CA GLU A 41 4.68 8.96 12.14
C GLU A 41 5.94 9.16 11.30
N PHE A 42 5.85 8.83 10.02
CA PHE A 42 6.97 8.94 9.08
C PHE A 42 6.48 9.13 7.65
N LEU A 43 7.37 9.65 6.79
CA LEU A 43 7.15 9.78 5.35
C LEU A 43 7.82 8.60 4.64
N LEU A 44 7.09 7.99 3.72
CA LEU A 44 7.60 7.01 2.76
C LEU A 44 7.46 7.55 1.36
N ASP A 45 8.48 7.36 0.53
CA ASP A 45 8.34 7.49 -0.90
C ASP A 45 7.75 6.19 -1.45
N LEU A 46 6.58 6.28 -2.09
CA LEU A 46 5.94 5.16 -2.76
C LEU A 46 6.13 5.27 -4.27
N GLU A 47 6.34 4.12 -4.89
CA GLU A 47 6.39 4.00 -6.34
C GLU A 47 5.04 3.59 -6.89
N GLY A 48 4.55 4.32 -7.88
CA GLY A 48 3.37 3.98 -8.67
C GLY A 48 3.74 3.57 -10.09
N HIS A 49 2.81 2.91 -10.78
CA HIS A 49 3.00 2.56 -12.20
C HIS A 49 3.14 3.80 -13.10
N GLY A 50 2.57 4.94 -12.67
CA GLY A 50 2.54 6.21 -13.39
C GLY A 50 1.85 6.14 -14.76
N ARG A 51 0.86 5.24 -14.85
CA ARG A 51 -0.04 5.07 -16.00
C ARG A 51 -1.48 5.34 -15.56
N GLU A 52 -1.63 6.37 -14.72
CA GLU A 52 -2.95 6.82 -14.28
C GLU A 52 -3.68 7.48 -15.46
N ASP A 53 -5.01 7.44 -15.44
CA ASP A 53 -5.84 8.10 -16.45
C ASP A 53 -5.81 9.62 -16.21
N ILE A 54 -4.79 10.29 -16.75
CA ILE A 54 -4.57 11.73 -16.56
C ILE A 54 -5.46 12.56 -17.51
N GLU A 55 -5.75 12.04 -18.70
CA GLU A 55 -6.62 12.64 -19.72
C GLU A 55 -7.35 11.53 -20.50
N ASP A 56 -8.63 11.75 -20.86
CA ASP A 56 -9.51 10.74 -21.46
C ASP A 56 -9.01 10.17 -22.81
N ASP A 57 -8.12 10.89 -23.51
CA ASP A 57 -7.64 10.54 -24.85
C ASP A 57 -6.23 9.90 -24.88
N ILE A 58 -5.61 9.63 -23.72
CA ILE A 58 -4.25 9.07 -23.64
C ILE A 58 -4.28 7.60 -23.20
N ASP A 59 -4.08 6.67 -24.14
CA ASP A 59 -3.91 5.23 -23.85
C ASP A 59 -2.42 4.84 -23.71
N LEU A 60 -1.97 4.58 -22.48
CA LEU A 60 -0.62 4.12 -22.17
C LEU A 60 -0.51 2.60 -22.00
N SER A 61 -1.58 1.82 -22.18
CA SER A 61 -1.60 0.39 -21.83
C SER A 61 -0.54 -0.46 -22.56
N ARG A 62 -0.11 -0.03 -23.76
CA ARG A 62 0.86 -0.75 -24.60
C ARG A 62 2.14 0.03 -24.91
N THR A 63 2.38 1.13 -24.18
CA THR A 63 3.54 1.99 -24.39
C THR A 63 4.72 1.53 -23.56
N VAL A 64 5.87 1.32 -24.20
CA VAL A 64 7.13 1.03 -23.52
C VAL A 64 7.84 2.34 -23.18
N GLY A 65 8.26 2.49 -21.93
CA GLY A 65 8.93 3.69 -21.42
C GLY A 65 9.08 3.64 -19.91
N TRP A 66 9.78 4.62 -19.33
CA TRP A 66 9.91 4.76 -17.88
C TRP A 66 8.80 5.66 -17.35
N PHE A 67 7.74 5.04 -16.81
CA PHE A 67 6.56 5.74 -16.31
C PHE A 67 6.51 5.83 -14.78
N THR A 68 7.41 5.17 -14.04
CA THR A 68 7.41 5.13 -12.57
C THR A 68 7.21 6.51 -11.96
N SER A 69 6.13 6.67 -11.20
CA SER A 69 5.91 7.86 -10.37
C SER A 69 6.47 7.60 -8.98
N ILE A 70 7.00 8.64 -8.34
CA ILE A 70 7.41 8.61 -6.93
C ILE A 70 6.61 9.69 -6.22
N TYR A 71 5.92 9.33 -5.14
CA TYR A 71 5.16 10.29 -4.35
C TYR A 71 5.28 10.02 -2.85
N PRO A 72 5.32 11.08 -2.02
CA PRO A 72 5.43 10.91 -0.58
C PRO A 72 4.07 10.56 0.02
N VAL A 73 4.06 9.57 0.91
CA VAL A 73 2.91 9.22 1.74
C VAL A 73 3.30 9.33 3.21
N ARG A 74 2.50 10.10 3.94
CA ARG A 74 2.58 10.18 5.41
C ARG A 74 1.80 9.00 5.99
N ILE A 75 2.48 8.18 6.78
CA ILE A 75 1.85 7.04 7.45
C ILE A 75 2.03 7.14 8.95
N LYS A 76 1.00 6.71 9.66
CA LYS A 76 0.98 6.65 11.12
C LYS A 76 0.79 5.22 11.62
N GLY A 77 1.73 4.72 12.41
CA GLY A 77 1.59 3.47 13.15
C GLY A 77 0.58 3.63 14.29
N MET A 78 -0.27 2.63 14.49
CA MET A 78 -1.28 2.61 15.56
C MET A 78 -0.99 1.48 16.57
N PRO A 79 -1.60 1.50 17.77
CA PRO A 79 -1.34 0.50 18.82
C PRO A 79 -1.64 -0.96 18.44
N SER A 80 -2.40 -1.19 17.36
CA SER A 80 -2.65 -2.54 16.81
C SER A 80 -2.60 -2.53 15.29
N LEU A 81 -2.21 -3.65 14.68
CA LEU A 81 -2.21 -3.81 13.22
C LEU A 81 -3.59 -3.53 12.59
N GLY A 82 -4.68 -3.95 13.25
CA GLY A 82 -6.04 -3.69 12.77
C GLY A 82 -6.42 -2.21 12.79
N SER A 83 -5.95 -1.44 13.78
CA SER A 83 -6.11 0.02 13.78
C SER A 83 -5.22 0.69 12.74
N THR A 84 -4.00 0.19 12.52
CA THR A 84 -3.09 0.71 11.50
C THR A 84 -3.69 0.53 10.11
N LEU A 85 -4.22 -0.66 9.80
CA LEU A 85 -4.88 -0.95 8.52
C LEU A 85 -6.07 -0.02 8.24
N ARG A 86 -6.86 0.32 9.26
CA ARG A 86 -7.97 1.28 9.11
C ARG A 86 -7.49 2.70 8.84
N ASN A 87 -6.32 3.06 9.37
CA ASN A 87 -5.73 4.39 9.20
C ASN A 87 -4.94 4.54 7.90
N THR A 88 -4.44 3.45 7.32
CA THR A 88 -3.76 3.43 6.02
C THR A 88 -4.70 3.29 4.84
N LYS A 89 -6.00 3.09 5.11
CA LYS A 89 -7.00 2.97 4.05
C LYS A 89 -7.23 4.33 3.40
N THR A 90 -7.14 4.36 2.08
CA THR A 90 -7.45 5.56 1.29
C THR A 90 -8.92 5.45 0.86
N ASP A 91 -9.71 6.53 0.99
CA ASP A 91 -11.13 6.56 0.59
C ASP A 91 -11.31 6.33 -0.93
#